data_AF-A0A0P0XFX0-F1
#
_entry.id   AF-A0A0P0XFX0-F1
#
_cell.length_a   1.000
_cell.length_b   1.000
_cell.length_c   1.000
_cell.angle_alpha   90.00
_cell.angle_beta   90.00
_cell.angle_gamma   90.00
#
_symmetry.space_group_name_H-M   'P 1'
#
loop_
_entity.id
_entity.type
_entity.pdbx_description
1 polymer ?
#
loop_
_entity_poly.entity_id
_entity_poly.type
_entity_poly.pdbx_seq_one_letter_code
_entity_poly.pdbx_strand_id
1 'polypeptide(L)'
;MAHFHRIPRRISSFSTLIYLDIRLEQLEEEDMQPLKDLPVLVNLYLEVRESNQETLIISHGGFQCLKDFSLLYAEDKKGGPGMIFEGGVMPKLQRLNIRYHAHITVPERGCGSDFSIHQLTSLKLFLVDIYCAGATAREVEVAEVAIRNHANLHPNHPSLEVRKFLKEHMATNEDNDATEQLEGTSTS
;
A
#
# COMPACT_ATOMS: atom_id res chain seq x y z
N MET A 1 -2.81 -3.20 19.50
CA MET A 1 -2.14 -4.11 18.56
C MET A 1 -1.82 -5.48 19.18
N ALA A 2 -2.50 -6.54 18.70
CA ALA A 2 -2.15 -7.93 19.00
C ALA A 2 -1.21 -8.51 17.93
N HIS A 3 -0.50 -9.61 18.19
CA HIS A 3 0.45 -10.21 17.26
C HIS A 3 0.06 -11.65 16.91
N PHE A 4 0.00 -11.98 15.62
CA PHE A 4 -0.27 -13.32 15.14
C PHE A 4 0.64 -13.68 13.96
N HIS A 5 0.87 -14.97 13.74
CA HIS A 5 1.55 -15.43 12.53
C HIS A 5 0.68 -15.18 11.28
N ARG A 6 -0.60 -15.59 11.35
CA ARG A 6 -1.67 -15.35 10.36
C ARG A 6 -2.96 -14.99 11.09
N ILE A 7 -3.99 -14.57 10.36
CA ILE A 7 -5.30 -14.24 10.94
C ILE A 7 -5.90 -15.48 11.61
N PRO A 8 -6.16 -15.45 12.93
CA PRO A 8 -6.78 -16.58 13.61
C PRO A 8 -8.21 -16.79 13.09
N ARG A 9 -8.55 -17.98 12.59
CA ARG A 9 -9.92 -18.30 12.13
C ARG A 9 -11.00 -18.04 13.18
N ARG A 10 -10.65 -18.17 14.47
CA ARG A 10 -11.55 -17.89 15.61
C ARG A 10 -11.95 -16.42 15.73
N ILE A 11 -11.31 -15.51 15.00
CA ILE A 11 -11.64 -14.09 15.06
C ILE A 11 -13.06 -13.81 14.60
N SER A 12 -13.60 -14.61 13.68
CA SER A 12 -14.99 -14.48 13.21
C SER A 12 -16.03 -14.78 14.31
N SER A 13 -15.63 -15.41 15.42
CA SER A 13 -16.50 -15.64 16.57
C SER A 13 -16.76 -14.37 17.40
N PHE A 14 -15.99 -13.29 17.20
CA PHE A 14 -16.20 -12.02 17.89
C PHE A 14 -17.23 -11.15 17.15
N SER A 15 -18.49 -11.57 17.15
CA SER A 15 -19.58 -10.90 16.41
C SER A 15 -19.88 -9.46 16.83
N THR A 16 -19.34 -9.00 17.97
CA THR A 16 -19.47 -7.63 18.49
C THR A 16 -18.22 -6.77 18.27
N LEU A 17 -17.21 -7.31 17.58
CA LEU A 17 -15.94 -6.61 17.36
C LEU A 17 -16.11 -5.45 16.37
N ILE A 18 -15.94 -4.22 16.86
CA ILE A 18 -16.08 -2.98 16.08
C ILE A 18 -14.73 -2.48 15.56
N TYR A 19 -13.68 -2.68 16.34
CA TYR A 19 -12.33 -2.22 16.07
C TYR A 19 -11.36 -3.39 16.17
N LEU A 20 -10.52 -3.56 15.16
CA LEU A 20 -9.47 -4.58 15.15
C LEU A 20 -8.15 -3.96 14.72
N ASP A 21 -7.10 -4.24 15.49
CA ASP A 21 -5.74 -3.77 15.28
C ASP A 21 -4.77 -4.93 15.59
N ILE A 22 -4.18 -5.47 14.53
CA ILE A 22 -3.30 -6.64 14.58
C ILE A 22 -2.06 -6.45 13.73
N ARG A 23 -0.96 -6.98 14.25
CA ARG A 23 0.26 -7.25 13.52
C ARG A 23 0.29 -8.71 13.10
N LEU A 24 0.64 -8.94 11.84
CA LEU A 24 0.71 -10.25 11.20
C LEU A 24 2.13 -10.49 10.70
N GLU A 25 2.61 -11.73 10.80
CA GLU A 25 3.83 -12.11 10.09
C GLU A 25 3.56 -12.32 8.60
N GLN A 26 2.42 -12.93 8.28
CA GLN A 26 1.96 -13.18 6.92
C GLN A 26 0.47 -12.83 6.76
N LEU A 27 0.13 -12.36 5.57
CA LEU A 27 -1.26 -12.16 5.15
C LEU A 27 -1.42 -12.68 3.72
N GLU A 28 -2.32 -13.64 3.55
CA GLU A 28 -2.78 -14.13 2.25
C GLU A 28 -4.28 -13.84 2.03
N GLU A 29 -4.75 -13.95 0.79
CA GLU A 29 -6.17 -13.73 0.46
C GLU A 29 -7.13 -14.57 1.33
N GLU A 30 -6.79 -15.83 1.60
CA GLU A 30 -7.61 -16.73 2.44
C GLU A 30 -7.75 -16.24 3.90
N ASP A 31 -6.77 -15.50 4.40
CA ASP A 31 -6.75 -14.98 5.76
C ASP A 31 -7.76 -13.83 5.93
N MET A 32 -8.23 -13.23 4.84
CA MET A 32 -9.22 -12.14 4.88
C MET A 32 -10.63 -12.65 5.19
N GLN A 33 -10.95 -13.92 4.90
CA GLN A 33 -12.31 -14.43 5.05
C GLN A 33 -12.85 -14.33 6.50
N PRO A 34 -12.11 -14.73 7.55
CA PRO A 34 -12.56 -14.56 8.93
C PRO A 34 -12.83 -13.10 9.32
N LEU A 35 -12.15 -12.13 8.69
CA LEU A 35 -12.38 -10.71 8.91
C LEU A 35 -13.63 -10.20 8.17
N LYS A 36 -13.85 -10.70 6.95
CA LYS A 36 -15.04 -10.41 6.13
C LYS A 36 -16.33 -10.81 6.85
N ASP A 37 -16.25 -11.88 7.65
CA ASP A 37 -17.37 -12.46 8.41
C ASP A 37 -17.73 -11.65 9.68
N LEU A 38 -16.93 -10.66 10.08
CA LEU A 38 -17.23 -9.81 11.23
C LEU A 38 -18.35 -8.82 10.89
N PRO A 39 -19.56 -8.95 11.47
CA PRO A 39 -20.75 -8.26 10.97
C PRO A 39 -20.78 -6.76 11.31
N VAL A 40 -20.08 -6.36 12.37
CA VAL A 40 -20.09 -4.97 12.89
C VAL A 40 -18.71 -4.32 12.89
N LEU A 41 -17.72 -4.92 12.21
CA LEU A 41 -16.39 -4.34 12.12
C LEU A 41 -16.44 -3.02 11.35
N VAL A 42 -16.01 -1.94 12.00
CA VAL A 42 -15.99 -0.57 11.45
C VAL A 42 -14.57 -0.10 11.15
N ASN A 43 -13.61 -0.51 11.98
CA ASN A 43 -12.21 -0.11 11.87
C ASN A 43 -11.32 -1.34 11.82
N LEU A 44 -10.49 -1.43 10.78
CA LEU A 44 -9.52 -2.50 10.60
C LEU A 44 -8.13 -1.91 10.36
N TYR A 45 -7.19 -2.27 11.22
CA TYR A 45 -5.78 -1.94 11.08
C TYR A 45 -4.96 -3.23 11.04
N LEU A 46 -4.26 -3.43 9.93
CA LEU A 46 -3.38 -4.55 9.68
C LEU A 46 -1.97 -4.02 9.43
N GLU A 47 -1.02 -4.41 10.27
CA GLU A 47 0.40 -4.28 9.97
C GLU A 47 0.95 -5.67 9.61
N VAL A 48 1.48 -5.84 8.40
CA VAL A 48 1.93 -7.16 7.92
C VAL A 48 3.43 -7.11 7.72
N ARG A 49 4.16 -8.10 8.26
CA ARG A 49 5.61 -8.16 8.13
C ARG A 49 6.02 -8.44 6.69
N GLU A 50 5.49 -9.52 6.10
CA GLU A 50 5.89 -10.02 4.78
C GLU A 50 4.68 -10.61 4.04
N SER A 51 4.68 -10.55 2.70
CA SER A 51 3.78 -11.36 1.87
C SER A 51 4.54 -12.17 0.85
N ASN A 52 3.99 -13.34 0.52
CA ASN A 52 4.46 -14.18 -0.57
C ASN A 52 3.69 -13.94 -1.88
N GLN A 53 2.65 -13.11 -1.86
CA GLN A 53 1.83 -12.80 -3.03
C GLN A 53 2.35 -11.54 -3.73
N GLU A 54 2.20 -11.48 -5.05
CA GLU A 54 2.42 -10.25 -5.83
C GLU A 54 1.21 -9.32 -5.75
N THR A 55 0.02 -9.87 -5.50
CA THR A 55 -1.23 -9.12 -5.42
C THR A 55 -2.13 -9.74 -4.36
N LEU A 56 -2.70 -8.89 -3.50
CA LEU A 56 -3.75 -9.23 -2.56
C LEU A 56 -5.10 -8.85 -3.18
N ILE A 57 -5.93 -9.85 -3.45
CA ILE A 57 -7.29 -9.65 -3.94
C ILE A 57 -8.22 -9.61 -2.72
N ILE A 58 -8.99 -8.53 -2.58
CA ILE A 58 -10.09 -8.46 -1.63
C ILE A 58 -11.38 -8.73 -2.39
N SER A 59 -11.77 -10.01 -2.35
CA SER A 59 -12.94 -10.53 -3.04
C SER A 59 -14.24 -9.90 -2.53
N HIS A 60 -15.26 -9.90 -3.40
CA HIS A 60 -16.59 -9.38 -3.12
C HIS A 60 -17.24 -10.00 -1.86
N GLY A 61 -18.25 -9.30 -1.33
CA GLY A 61 -18.94 -9.69 -0.10
C GLY A 61 -18.11 -9.42 1.15
N GLY A 62 -18.74 -9.24 2.31
CA GLY A 62 -18.05 -8.94 3.58
C GLY A 62 -17.73 -7.46 3.80
N PHE A 63 -17.21 -7.14 4.99
CA PHE A 63 -16.86 -5.77 5.40
C PHE A 63 -18.00 -4.74 5.25
N GLN A 64 -19.24 -5.15 5.50
CA GLN A 64 -20.45 -4.35 5.25
C GLN A 64 -20.59 -3.11 6.16
N CYS A 65 -19.83 -3.08 7.25
CA CYS A 65 -19.79 -1.97 8.22
C CYS A 65 -18.45 -1.23 8.22
N LEU A 66 -17.46 -1.71 7.45
CA LEU A 66 -16.11 -1.16 7.49
C LEU A 66 -16.10 0.26 6.91
N LYS A 67 -15.55 1.20 7.66
CA LYS A 67 -15.42 2.62 7.29
C LYS A 67 -13.97 3.07 7.22
N ASP A 68 -13.10 2.42 7.96
CA ASP A 68 -11.68 2.74 8.05
C ASP A 68 -10.87 1.46 7.90
N PHE A 69 -9.99 1.43 6.89
CA PHE A 69 -9.14 0.30 6.60
C PHE A 69 -7.71 0.78 6.40
N SER A 70 -6.81 0.25 7.22
CA SER A 70 -5.36 0.42 7.08
C SER A 70 -4.71 -0.93 6.84
N LEU A 71 -3.95 -1.05 5.75
CA LEU A 71 -3.11 -2.22 5.47
C LEU A 71 -1.70 -1.75 5.16
N LEU A 72 -0.79 -1.96 6.09
CA LEU A 72 0.58 -1.46 6.03
C LEU A 72 1.54 -2.64 6.04
N TYR A 73 2.15 -2.92 4.90
CA TYR A 73 3.26 -3.86 4.83
C TYR A 73 4.52 -3.21 5.41
N ALA A 74 5.21 -3.90 6.32
CA ALA A 74 6.47 -3.44 6.87
C ALA A 74 7.55 -3.36 5.78
N GLU A 75 8.77 -3.04 6.18
CA GLU A 75 9.95 -3.09 5.31
C GLU A 75 10.29 -4.54 4.93
N ASP A 76 9.44 -5.16 4.11
CA ASP A 76 9.86 -6.30 3.33
C ASP A 76 10.66 -5.83 2.12
N LYS A 77 11.59 -6.66 1.66
CA LYS A 77 12.42 -6.36 0.48
C LYS A 77 11.62 -6.35 -0.83
N LYS A 78 10.30 -6.55 -0.76
CA LYS A 78 9.41 -6.78 -1.92
C LYS A 78 8.37 -5.67 -2.10
N GLY A 79 8.24 -4.76 -1.14
CA GLY A 79 7.37 -3.60 -1.22
C GLY A 79 5.90 -3.89 -0.91
N GLY A 80 5.59 -5.08 -0.39
CA GLY A 80 4.24 -5.61 -0.28
C GLY A 80 3.58 -5.94 -1.63
N PRO A 81 2.46 -6.69 -1.62
CA PRO A 81 1.68 -6.97 -2.82
C PRO A 81 0.92 -5.72 -3.30
N GLY A 82 0.63 -5.66 -4.60
CA GLY A 82 -0.43 -4.80 -5.12
C GLY A 82 -1.79 -5.15 -4.52
N MET A 83 -2.79 -4.27 -4.65
CA MET A 83 -4.12 -4.51 -4.08
C MET A 83 -5.23 -4.37 -5.11
N ILE A 84 -6.02 -5.43 -5.26
CA ILE A 84 -7.21 -5.44 -6.10
C ILE A 84 -8.44 -5.62 -5.21
N PHE A 85 -9.28 -4.60 -5.18
CA PHE A 85 -10.65 -4.63 -4.68
C PHE A 85 -11.61 -5.08 -5.78
N GLU A 86 -12.41 -6.12 -5.53
CA GLU A 86 -13.50 -6.49 -6.43
C GLU A 86 -14.72 -5.56 -6.28
N GLY A 87 -15.59 -5.52 -7.29
CA GLY A 87 -16.79 -4.69 -7.26
C GLY A 87 -17.72 -5.01 -6.09
N GLY A 88 -18.21 -3.97 -5.41
CA GLY A 88 -19.14 -4.09 -4.27
C GLY A 88 -18.48 -4.46 -2.94
N VAL A 89 -17.15 -4.52 -2.88
CA VAL A 89 -16.42 -4.74 -1.63
C VAL A 89 -16.40 -3.48 -0.77
N MET A 90 -16.48 -3.65 0.55
CA MET A 90 -16.44 -2.55 1.55
C MET A 90 -17.31 -1.33 1.18
N PRO A 91 -18.64 -1.50 1.01
CA PRO A 91 -19.52 -0.47 0.43
C PRO A 91 -19.61 0.82 1.26
N LYS A 92 -19.15 0.82 2.51
CA LYS A 92 -19.15 1.98 3.42
C LYS A 92 -17.75 2.52 3.71
N LEU A 93 -16.70 2.04 3.04
CA LEU A 93 -15.34 2.46 3.31
C LEU A 93 -15.17 3.94 2.98
N GLN A 94 -14.75 4.74 3.96
CA GLN A 94 -14.54 6.18 3.81
C GLN A 94 -13.07 6.55 3.85
N ARG A 95 -12.25 5.76 4.58
CA ARG A 95 -10.82 5.96 4.72
C ARG A 95 -10.08 4.68 4.34
N LEU A 96 -9.15 4.82 3.41
CA LEU A 96 -8.19 3.78 3.06
C LEU A 96 -6.78 4.33 3.34
N ASN A 97 -5.98 3.56 4.07
CA ASN A 97 -4.57 3.84 4.30
C ASN A 97 -3.72 2.65 3.85
N ILE A 98 -2.77 2.91 2.97
CA ILE A 98 -1.85 1.91 2.44
C ILE A 98 -0.41 2.40 2.52
N ARG A 99 0.54 1.47 2.49
CA ARG A 99 1.97 1.78 2.44
C ARG A 99 2.56 1.40 1.09
N TYR A 100 3.48 2.22 0.61
CA TYR A 100 4.12 2.12 -0.69
C TYR A 100 5.64 2.18 -0.55
N HIS A 101 6.37 1.22 -1.13
CA HIS A 101 7.83 1.24 -1.12
C HIS A 101 8.37 1.73 -2.47
N ALA A 102 8.80 2.99 -2.53
CA ALA A 102 9.09 3.67 -3.80
C ALA A 102 10.19 2.99 -4.63
N HIS A 103 11.16 2.32 -4.01
CA HIS A 103 12.28 1.68 -4.71
C HIS A 103 11.91 0.40 -5.49
N ILE A 104 10.71 -0.15 -5.27
CA ILE A 104 10.27 -1.43 -5.87
C ILE A 104 9.09 -1.21 -6.82
N THR A 105 8.25 -0.25 -6.48
CA THR A 105 6.89 -0.09 -7.03
C THR A 105 6.82 0.90 -8.20
N VAL A 106 7.93 1.13 -8.89
CA VAL A 106 7.88 1.89 -10.15
C VAL A 106 7.35 1.00 -11.29
N PRO A 107 6.53 1.54 -12.21
CA PRO A 107 5.99 0.79 -13.35
C PRO A 107 7.08 0.09 -14.18
N GLU A 108 8.25 0.72 -14.28
CA GLU A 108 9.44 0.20 -14.97
C GLU A 108 9.93 -1.13 -14.40
N ARG A 109 9.64 -1.43 -13.12
CA ARG A 109 9.97 -2.69 -12.44
C ARG A 109 8.80 -3.68 -12.39
N GLY A 110 7.68 -3.39 -13.05
CA GLY A 110 6.52 -4.29 -13.16
C GLY A 110 5.59 -4.32 -11.95
N CYS A 111 5.94 -3.63 -10.85
CA CYS A 111 5.07 -3.46 -9.70
C CYS A 111 4.29 -2.14 -9.85
N GLY A 112 3.57 -2.02 -10.95
CA GLY A 112 2.54 -1.01 -11.13
C GLY A 112 1.40 -1.39 -10.21
N SER A 113 1.32 -0.77 -9.04
CA SER A 113 0.27 -1.04 -8.08
C SER A 113 -1.06 -0.51 -8.62
N ASP A 114 -1.67 -1.23 -9.55
CA ASP A 114 -2.99 -0.90 -10.05
C ASP A 114 -3.97 -1.11 -8.91
N PHE A 115 -4.21 -0.04 -8.18
CA PHE A 115 -5.19 -0.04 -7.12
C PHE A 115 -6.55 0.08 -7.79
N SER A 116 -7.38 -0.96 -7.71
CA SER A 116 -8.78 -0.85 -8.10
C SER A 116 -9.60 -0.06 -7.07
N ILE A 117 -9.01 1.00 -6.49
CA ILE A 117 -9.67 1.88 -5.51
C ILE A 117 -10.92 2.53 -6.08
N HIS A 118 -11.06 2.65 -7.41
CA HIS A 118 -12.28 3.09 -8.06
C HIS A 118 -13.50 2.22 -7.72
N GLN A 119 -13.30 0.98 -7.25
CA GLN A 119 -14.35 0.09 -6.77
C GLN A 119 -14.85 0.46 -5.36
N LEU A 120 -14.11 1.29 -4.62
CA LEU A 120 -14.45 1.74 -3.27
C LEU A 120 -15.38 2.96 -3.33
N THR A 121 -16.63 2.74 -3.72
CA THR A 121 -17.59 3.78 -4.08
C THR A 121 -17.96 4.78 -2.97
N SER A 122 -17.56 4.54 -1.72
CA SER A 122 -17.78 5.45 -0.59
C SER A 122 -16.51 6.18 -0.13
N LEU A 123 -15.38 5.96 -0.80
CA LEU A 123 -14.07 6.46 -0.37
C LEU A 123 -14.05 7.99 -0.41
N LYS A 124 -13.57 8.59 0.69
CA LYS A 124 -13.47 10.05 0.89
C LYS A 124 -12.05 10.51 1.16
N LEU A 125 -11.25 9.66 1.81
CA LEU A 125 -9.86 9.95 2.17
C LEU A 125 -9.00 8.76 1.77
N PHE A 126 -7.98 9.05 0.96
CA PHE A 126 -6.97 8.10 0.57
C PHE A 126 -5.64 8.56 1.18
N LEU A 127 -5.12 7.77 2.10
CA LEU A 127 -3.86 8.00 2.80
C LEU A 127 -2.82 7.05 2.20
N VAL A 128 -1.65 7.58 1.86
CA VAL A 128 -0.54 6.77 1.38
C VAL A 128 0.75 7.13 2.10
N ASP A 129 1.32 6.13 2.76
CA ASP A 129 2.63 6.21 3.38
C ASP A 129 3.69 5.73 2.38
N ILE A 130 4.47 6.64 1.79
CA ILE A 130 5.58 6.31 0.89
C ILE A 130 6.87 6.13 1.70
N TYR A 131 7.44 4.94 1.66
CA TYR A 131 8.76 4.62 2.17
C TYR A 131 9.80 4.95 1.10
N CYS A 132 10.62 5.93 1.41
CA CYS A 132 11.64 6.46 0.50
C CYS A 132 13.00 5.77 0.66
N ALA A 133 13.17 4.91 1.67
CA ALA A 133 14.42 4.19 1.87
C ALA A 133 14.81 3.37 0.63
N GLY A 134 16.07 3.55 0.19
CA GLY A 134 16.62 2.90 -1.00
C GLY A 134 16.08 3.44 -2.34
N ALA A 135 15.13 4.38 -2.33
CA ALA A 135 14.56 4.96 -3.53
C ALA A 135 15.31 6.23 -3.93
N THR A 136 15.48 6.42 -5.23
CA THR A 136 15.93 7.70 -5.80
C THR A 136 14.84 8.77 -5.69
N ALA A 137 15.23 10.03 -5.84
CA ALA A 137 14.26 11.13 -5.89
C ALA A 137 13.23 10.94 -7.02
N ARG A 138 13.68 10.41 -8.17
CA ARG A 138 12.84 10.12 -9.33
C ARG A 138 11.85 9.00 -9.05
N GLU A 139 12.27 7.90 -8.42
CA GLU A 139 11.35 6.81 -8.06
C GLU A 139 10.25 7.27 -7.10
N VAL A 140 10.59 8.10 -6.11
CA VAL A 140 9.60 8.69 -5.20
C VAL A 140 8.63 9.62 -5.95
N GLU A 141 9.11 10.43 -6.90
CA GLU A 141 8.25 11.30 -7.70
C GLU A 141 7.29 10.50 -8.59
N VAL A 142 7.78 9.45 -9.26
CA VAL A 142 6.97 8.54 -10.09
C VAL A 142 5.88 7.88 -9.24
N ALA A 143 6.23 7.40 -8.04
CA ALA A 143 5.28 6.84 -7.09
C ALA A 143 4.16 7.84 -6.74
N GLU A 144 4.52 9.08 -6.39
CA GLU A 144 3.55 10.13 -6.04
C GLU A 144 2.63 10.50 -7.21
N VAL A 145 3.17 10.57 -8.42
CA VAL A 145 2.37 10.84 -9.62
C VAL A 145 1.37 9.71 -9.85
N ALA A 146 1.80 8.45 -9.75
CA ALA A 146 0.91 7.30 -9.89
C ALA A 146 -0.22 7.31 -8.85
N ILE A 147 0.12 7.49 -7.57
CA ILE A 147 -0.85 7.59 -6.47
C ILE A 147 -1.86 8.73 -6.71
N ARG A 148 -1.37 9.89 -7.12
CA ARG A 148 -2.23 11.05 -7.42
C ARG A 148 -3.15 10.79 -8.61
N ASN A 149 -2.67 10.08 -9.63
CA ASN A 149 -3.50 9.68 -10.76
C ASN A 149 -4.64 8.76 -10.32
N HIS A 150 -4.38 7.76 -9.47
CA HIS A 150 -5.45 6.91 -8.93
C HIS A 150 -6.52 7.70 -8.17
N ALA A 151 -6.12 8.67 -7.33
CA ALA A 151 -7.06 9.54 -6.62
C ALA A 151 -7.86 10.44 -7.58
N ASN A 152 -7.20 10.99 -8.61
CA ASN A 152 -7.84 11.87 -9.59
C ASN A 152 -8.84 11.14 -10.50
N LEU A 153 -8.54 9.88 -10.86
CA LEU A 153 -9.40 9.04 -11.69
C LEU A 153 -10.56 8.42 -10.89
N HIS A 154 -10.52 8.49 -9.56
CA HIS A 154 -11.58 7.96 -8.71
C HIS A 154 -12.86 8.81 -8.84
N PRO A 155 -14.06 8.20 -9.04
CA PRO A 155 -15.31 8.93 -9.26
C PRO A 155 -15.68 9.97 -8.19
N ASN A 156 -15.34 9.69 -6.93
CA ASN A 156 -15.60 10.60 -5.81
C ASN A 156 -14.51 11.65 -5.55
N HIS A 157 -13.39 11.63 -6.28
CA HIS A 157 -12.22 12.49 -6.03
C HIS A 157 -11.85 12.57 -4.53
N PRO A 158 -11.47 11.44 -3.89
CA PRO A 158 -11.15 11.43 -2.48
C PRO A 158 -10.00 12.40 -2.18
N SER A 159 -10.05 13.03 -1.01
CA SER A 159 -8.90 13.77 -0.50
C SER A 159 -7.70 12.83 -0.43
N LEU A 160 -6.58 13.25 -1.02
CA LEU A 160 -5.34 12.51 -1.00
C LEU A 160 -4.38 13.11 0.03
N GLU A 161 -3.89 12.29 0.94
CA GLU A 161 -2.81 12.65 1.87
C GLU A 161 -1.63 11.70 1.66
N VAL A 162 -0.51 12.26 1.23
CA VAL A 162 0.74 11.52 1.03
C VAL A 162 1.71 11.87 2.15
N ARG A 163 2.19 10.85 2.86
CA ARG A 163 3.21 10.97 3.89
C ARG A 163 4.45 10.23 3.42
N LYS A 164 5.62 10.85 3.56
CA LYS A 164 6.91 10.29 3.13
C LYS A 164 7.75 9.96 4.35
N PHE A 165 8.26 8.74 4.43
CA PHE A 165 9.05 8.21 5.52
C PHE A 165 10.46 7.82 5.04
N LEU A 166 11.44 7.88 5.96
CA LEU A 166 12.81 7.45 5.71
C LEU A 166 13.47 8.17 4.52
N LYS A 167 13.23 9.48 4.39
CA LYS A 167 13.79 10.32 3.32
C LYS A 167 15.31 10.44 3.43
N GLU A 168 15.81 10.41 4.65
CA GLU A 168 17.22 10.40 5.00
C GLU A 168 17.96 9.13 4.53
N HIS A 169 17.21 8.08 4.18
CA HIS A 169 17.73 6.82 3.64
C HIS A 169 17.50 6.67 2.13
N MET A 170 17.15 7.76 1.43
CA MET A 170 17.02 7.76 -0.03
C MET A 170 18.36 7.51 -0.71
N ALA A 171 18.31 6.82 -1.83
CA ALA A 171 19.48 6.65 -2.68
C ALA A 171 19.85 8.00 -3.31
N THR A 172 21.12 8.37 -3.25
CA THR A 172 21.64 9.46 -4.06
C THR A 172 21.60 9.03 -5.51
N ASN A 173 21.15 9.91 -6.40
CA ASN A 173 21.32 9.72 -7.83
C ASN A 173 22.83 9.74 -8.09
N GLU A 174 23.50 8.58 -8.06
CA GLU A 174 24.86 8.45 -8.58
C GLU A 174 24.80 8.45 -10.11
N ASP A 175 24.33 9.56 -10.69
CA ASP A 175 24.41 9.81 -12.12
C ASP A 175 25.51 10.85 -12.35
N ASN A 176 26.66 10.32 -12.81
CA ASN A 176 27.72 11.01 -13.57
C ASN A 176 28.54 12.08 -12.86
N ASP A 177 29.55 11.65 -12.09
CA ASP A 177 30.87 12.30 -12.18
C ASP A 177 31.69 11.59 -13.27
N ALA A 178 31.21 11.70 -14.51
CA ALA A 178 31.94 11.31 -15.71
C ALA A 178 32.00 12.51 -16.66
N THR A 179 32.37 13.66 -16.11
CA THR A 179 32.67 14.89 -16.86
C THR A 179 33.98 15.49 -16.38
N GLU A 180 35.08 14.76 -16.55
CA GLU A 180 36.36 15.39 -16.91
C GLU A 180 36.93 14.61 -18.10
N GLN A 181 36.35 14.90 -19.28
CA GLN A 181 36.93 14.54 -20.56
C GLN A 181 38.26 15.29 -20.71
N LEU A 182 39.35 14.51 -20.72
CA LEU A 182 40.51 14.63 -21.60
C LEU A 182 40.59 15.94 -22.42
N GLU A 183 41.12 17.01 -21.81
CA GLU A 183 41.66 18.15 -22.56
C GLU A 183 43.14 18.31 -22.24
N GLY A 184 43.99 18.23 -23.26
CA GLY A 184 45.34 18.77 -23.18
C GLY A 184 46.49 17.91 -23.72
N THR A 185 46.28 17.00 -24.69
CA THR A 185 47.39 16.56 -25.56
C THR A 185 47.35 17.32 -26.88
N SER A 186 48.21 18.31 -27.02
CA SER A 186 48.59 18.97 -28.29
C SER A 186 50.01 19.48 -28.05
N THR A 187 51.05 18.69 -28.33
CA THR A 187 51.71 18.56 -29.64
C THR A 187 52.16 19.90 -30.23
N SER A 188 53.37 20.33 -29.85
CA SER A 188 54.48 20.68 -30.78
C SER A 188 55.80 20.70 -30.01
#